data_AF-A0A0R2DN03-F1
#
_entry.id   AF-A0A0R2DN03-F1
#
_cell.length_a   1.000
_cell.length_b   1.000
_cell.length_c   1.000
_cell.angle_alpha   90.00
_cell.angle_beta   90.00
_cell.angle_gamma   90.00
#
_symmetry.space_group_name_H-M   'P 1'
#
loop_
_entity.id
_entity.type
_entity.pdbx_description
1 polymer ?
#
loop_
_entity_poly.entity_id
_entity_poly.type
_entity_poly.pdbx_seq_one_letter_code
_entity_poly.pdbx_strand_id
1 'polypeptide(L)'
;MNNLYSKVPPIPEITGTELIVDAIETAMKNSNELKIAVGYVSVAGLDKLDKLIFENKIKKIQLVVGMYKSSGIPKSIYNKIIELHEKWTKLGIGKIYFVNNMNYHGKVYVFLRNGIPFEFIVGSSNLSVLSPEGQTLRQYEVAVKIKDSTSCNEILKHIESVIKTSTNTADDLQDFEIINERIAALNDIENVIDITPAELEIYTKKQEKIQFRIPIKAPKFSERFSKKSNAYAHSNINVCYGKGRKNSKSGKIERRNWYETQITVSKKITSDPDYPKGDPFYLITDDGYKFLAHSTAQNNKQLTAYGNLGNDRVFGRWIKGRLATAGYIKPYDNVDDDKNGDGIVTSEMLVKANMQVMVLTKTATKEYGKVYKRLSPSAKNKKGALDKNHFDYKLVDVWTIHFENLRNDK
;
A
#
# COMPACT_ATOMS: atom_id res chain seq x y z
N MET A 1 -16.26 -15.42 35.12
CA MET A 1 -15.68 -14.29 34.36
C MET A 1 -14.19 -14.36 34.60
N ASN A 2 -13.38 -14.39 33.54
CA ASN A 2 -11.94 -14.60 33.66
C ASN A 2 -11.19 -13.46 32.95
N ASN A 3 -10.12 -12.97 33.56
CA ASN A 3 -9.27 -11.93 32.97
C ASN A 3 -8.29 -12.55 31.97
N LEU A 4 -8.07 -11.84 30.86
CA LEU A 4 -7.21 -12.23 29.75
C LEU A 4 -6.22 -11.10 29.46
N TYR A 5 -5.02 -11.46 29.01
CA TYR A 5 -3.95 -10.49 28.74
C TYR A 5 -3.24 -10.78 27.41
N SER A 6 -2.63 -9.77 26.80
CA SER A 6 -1.65 -9.97 25.73
C SER A 6 -0.25 -10.24 26.29
N LYS A 7 0.60 -10.91 25.52
CA LYS A 7 2.01 -11.12 25.88
C LYS A 7 2.89 -9.99 25.32
N VAL A 8 3.39 -9.12 26.20
CA VAL A 8 4.31 -8.02 25.83
C VAL A 8 5.47 -7.92 26.82
N PRO A 9 6.73 -8.09 26.38
CA PRO A 9 7.90 -7.87 27.24
C PRO A 9 7.98 -6.41 27.73
N PRO A 10 8.46 -6.14 28.97
CA PRO A 10 9.04 -7.09 29.93
C PRO A 10 8.02 -7.64 30.94
N ILE A 11 6.70 -7.45 30.74
CA ILE A 11 5.69 -7.90 31.72
C ILE A 11 5.80 -9.43 31.85
N PRO A 12 6.13 -9.95 33.05
CA PRO A 12 6.31 -11.37 33.24
C PRO A 12 4.97 -12.10 33.08
N GLU A 13 5.03 -13.33 32.58
CA GLU A 13 3.86 -14.18 32.43
C GLU A 13 3.30 -14.47 33.83
N ILE A 14 2.09 -13.95 34.11
CA ILE A 14 1.45 -14.15 35.41
C ILE A 14 0.93 -15.60 35.42
N THR A 15 1.47 -16.42 36.31
CA THR A 15 1.07 -17.84 36.45
C THR A 15 -0.44 -17.97 36.58
N GLY A 16 -1.06 -18.79 35.72
CA GLY A 16 -2.51 -19.03 35.72
C GLY A 16 -3.33 -18.04 34.90
N THR A 17 -2.70 -17.10 34.19
CA THR A 17 -3.41 -16.20 33.26
C THR A 17 -3.47 -16.78 31.85
N GLU A 18 -4.60 -16.62 31.18
CA GLU A 18 -4.84 -17.08 29.81
C GLU A 18 -4.60 -15.91 28.84
N LEU A 19 -3.89 -16.16 27.74
CA LEU A 19 -3.66 -15.12 26.74
C LEU A 19 -4.95 -14.86 25.93
N ILE A 20 -5.15 -13.60 25.52
CA ILE A 20 -6.32 -13.22 24.71
C ILE A 20 -6.39 -14.04 23.42
N VAL A 21 -5.26 -14.23 22.74
CA VAL A 21 -5.19 -15.03 21.50
C VAL A 21 -5.55 -16.49 21.75
N ASP A 22 -5.05 -17.10 22.82
CA ASP A 22 -5.33 -18.50 23.17
C ASP A 22 -6.80 -18.71 23.55
N ALA A 23 -7.38 -17.74 24.27
CA ALA A 23 -8.79 -17.75 24.61
C ALA A 23 -9.67 -17.67 23.35
N ILE A 24 -9.34 -16.78 22.40
CA ILE A 24 -10.06 -16.68 21.13
C ILE A 24 -9.94 -18.00 20.36
N GLU A 25 -8.74 -18.54 20.17
CA GLU A 25 -8.54 -19.79 19.43
C GLU A 25 -9.26 -20.98 20.09
N THR A 26 -9.25 -21.05 21.43
CA THR A 26 -9.97 -22.09 22.18
C THR A 26 -11.48 -21.96 22.04
N ALA A 27 -12.01 -20.74 22.07
CA ALA A 27 -13.43 -20.49 21.86
C ALA A 27 -13.85 -20.82 20.42
N MET A 28 -13.02 -20.48 19.42
CA MET A 28 -13.28 -20.82 18.01
C MET A 28 -13.36 -22.33 17.77
N LYS A 29 -12.50 -23.14 18.40
CA LYS A 29 -12.56 -24.62 18.31
C LYS A 29 -13.90 -25.21 18.74
N ASN A 30 -14.61 -24.52 19.63
CA ASN A 30 -15.90 -24.96 20.18
C ASN A 30 -17.11 -24.28 19.50
N SER A 31 -16.85 -23.39 18.53
CA SER A 31 -17.86 -22.59 17.83
C SER A 31 -18.13 -23.14 16.44
N ASN A 32 -19.30 -22.85 15.89
CA ASN A 32 -19.54 -22.94 14.45
C ASN A 32 -20.01 -21.63 13.83
N GLU A 33 -20.24 -20.61 14.66
CA GLU A 33 -20.57 -19.26 14.21
C GLU A 33 -19.82 -18.24 15.07
N LEU A 34 -19.46 -17.12 14.46
CA LEU A 34 -18.67 -16.08 15.08
C LEU A 34 -19.24 -14.70 14.72
N LYS A 35 -19.31 -13.81 15.70
CA LYS A 35 -19.57 -12.39 15.46
C LYS A 35 -18.50 -11.56 16.14
N ILE A 36 -17.84 -10.71 15.36
CA ILE A 36 -16.78 -9.84 15.84
C ILE A 36 -17.20 -8.40 15.57
N ALA A 37 -17.07 -7.53 16.56
CA ALA A 37 -17.21 -6.09 16.40
C ALA A 37 -15.99 -5.39 17.00
N VAL A 38 -15.17 -4.78 16.15
CA VAL A 38 -13.91 -4.13 16.54
C VAL A 38 -13.80 -2.75 15.91
N GLY A 39 -13.02 -1.86 16.54
CA GLY A 39 -12.77 -0.53 16.00
C GLY A 39 -11.91 -0.57 14.74
N TYR A 40 -10.77 -1.25 14.83
CA TYR A 40 -9.78 -1.35 13.76
C TYR A 40 -9.43 -2.80 13.45
N VAL A 41 -8.89 -3.02 12.25
CA VAL A 41 -8.32 -4.30 11.81
C VAL A 41 -6.92 -4.09 11.25
N SER A 42 -6.16 -5.17 11.07
CA SER A 42 -4.90 -5.19 10.33
C SER A 42 -4.98 -6.26 9.24
N VAL A 43 -4.16 -6.13 8.18
CA VAL A 43 -4.09 -7.14 7.12
C VAL A 43 -3.70 -8.51 7.70
N ALA A 44 -2.67 -8.57 8.54
CA ALA A 44 -2.26 -9.81 9.18
C ALA A 44 -3.32 -10.40 10.12
N GLY A 45 -4.06 -9.56 10.86
CA GLY A 45 -5.17 -9.99 11.69
C GLY A 45 -6.33 -10.57 10.88
N LEU A 46 -6.64 -9.97 9.73
CA LEU A 46 -7.62 -10.47 8.77
C LEU A 46 -7.20 -11.81 8.15
N ASP A 47 -5.94 -11.95 7.73
CA ASP A 47 -5.38 -13.20 7.20
C ASP A 47 -5.42 -14.33 8.24
N LYS A 48 -5.02 -14.03 9.49
CA LYS A 48 -5.07 -14.99 10.59
C LYS A 48 -6.51 -15.38 10.94
N LEU A 49 -7.44 -14.43 10.95
CA LEU A 49 -8.86 -14.72 11.16
C LEU A 49 -9.42 -15.64 10.08
N ASP A 50 -9.15 -15.34 8.80
CA ASP A 50 -9.56 -16.18 7.67
C ASP A 50 -9.02 -17.61 7.82
N LYS A 51 -7.72 -17.75 8.14
CA LYS A 51 -7.11 -19.06 8.41
C LYS A 51 -7.85 -19.81 9.53
N LEU A 52 -8.09 -19.16 10.68
CA LEU A 52 -8.76 -19.77 11.83
C LEU A 52 -10.22 -20.17 11.51
N ILE A 53 -10.94 -19.41 10.68
CA ILE A 53 -12.30 -19.73 10.23
C ILE A 53 -12.32 -21.10 9.52
N PHE A 54 -11.38 -21.33 8.60
CA PHE A 54 -11.30 -22.59 7.84
C PHE A 54 -10.79 -23.74 8.69
N GLU A 55 -9.76 -23.53 9.52
CA GLU A 55 -9.21 -24.56 10.42
C GLU A 55 -10.26 -25.09 11.40
N ASN A 56 -11.10 -24.20 11.92
CA ASN A 56 -12.14 -24.54 12.89
C ASN A 56 -13.50 -24.86 12.24
N LYS A 57 -13.58 -24.90 10.90
CA LYS A 57 -14.82 -25.18 10.14
C LYS A 57 -16.00 -24.28 10.56
N ILE A 58 -15.71 -23.00 10.80
CA ILE A 58 -16.73 -22.00 11.12
C ILE A 58 -17.66 -21.86 9.91
N LYS A 59 -18.97 -22.01 10.16
CA LYS A 59 -20.03 -21.97 9.15
C LYS A 59 -20.59 -20.57 8.93
N LYS A 60 -20.48 -19.69 9.93
CA LYS A 60 -20.96 -18.30 9.84
C LYS A 60 -20.00 -17.32 10.49
N ILE A 61 -19.65 -16.25 9.79
CA ILE A 61 -18.87 -15.12 10.32
C ILE A 61 -19.56 -13.79 9.98
N GLN A 62 -19.68 -12.92 10.97
CA GLN A 62 -20.00 -11.50 10.77
C GLN A 62 -18.92 -10.66 11.43
N LEU A 63 -18.20 -9.87 10.63
CA LEU A 63 -17.17 -8.94 11.10
C LEU A 63 -17.67 -7.51 10.95
N VAL A 64 -17.77 -6.77 12.04
CA VAL A 64 -18.10 -5.34 12.08
C VAL A 64 -16.83 -4.54 12.36
N VAL A 65 -16.59 -3.54 11.52
CA VAL A 65 -15.43 -2.65 11.58
C VAL A 65 -15.89 -1.21 11.80
N GLY A 66 -15.39 -0.58 12.86
CA GLY A 66 -16.10 0.53 13.47
C GLY A 66 -15.55 1.96 13.28
N MET A 67 -14.25 2.13 13.00
CA MET A 67 -13.60 3.44 13.13
C MET A 67 -13.28 4.14 11.80
N TYR A 68 -13.46 3.47 10.66
CA TYR A 68 -12.96 3.99 9.38
C TYR A 68 -13.84 5.07 8.73
N LYS A 69 -15.03 5.35 9.25
CA LYS A 69 -15.86 6.44 8.72
C LYS A 69 -15.21 7.81 8.91
N SER A 70 -14.52 8.03 10.03
CA SER A 70 -13.84 9.30 10.33
C SER A 70 -12.34 9.28 10.05
N SER A 71 -11.70 8.11 10.12
CA SER A 71 -10.24 7.98 9.94
C SER A 71 -9.81 7.67 8.51
N GLY A 72 -10.75 7.27 7.64
CA GLY A 72 -10.46 6.75 6.30
C GLY A 72 -9.91 5.32 6.34
N ILE A 73 -10.21 4.51 5.32
CA ILE A 73 -9.75 3.12 5.21
C ILE A 73 -8.38 3.10 4.53
N PRO A 74 -7.32 2.59 5.18
CA PRO A 74 -6.05 2.34 4.52
C PRO A 74 -6.21 1.45 3.30
N LYS A 75 -5.55 1.80 2.18
CA LYS A 75 -5.71 1.06 0.92
C LYS A 75 -5.39 -0.43 1.05
N SER A 76 -4.39 -0.80 1.85
CA SER A 76 -4.06 -2.20 2.14
C SER A 76 -5.23 -2.95 2.79
N ILE A 77 -5.84 -2.34 3.82
CA ILE A 77 -6.98 -2.88 4.55
C ILE A 77 -8.20 -2.96 3.64
N TYR A 78 -8.48 -1.90 2.87
CA TYR A 78 -9.58 -1.88 1.90
C TYR A 78 -9.47 -3.07 0.95
N ASN A 79 -8.31 -3.25 0.31
CA ASN A 79 -8.09 -4.33 -0.64
C ASN A 79 -8.30 -5.71 0.00
N LYS A 80 -7.76 -5.92 1.21
CA LYS A 80 -7.91 -7.18 1.94
C LYS A 80 -9.36 -7.46 2.37
N ILE A 81 -10.07 -6.43 2.81
CA ILE A 81 -11.48 -6.50 3.18
C ILE A 81 -12.33 -6.91 1.98
N ILE A 82 -12.14 -6.28 0.81
CA ILE A 82 -12.90 -6.62 -0.40
C ILE A 82 -12.64 -8.08 -0.81
N GLU A 83 -11.38 -8.51 -0.82
CA GLU A 83 -10.99 -9.90 -1.12
C GLU A 83 -11.70 -10.90 -0.19
N LEU A 84 -11.65 -10.67 1.13
CA LEU A 84 -12.27 -11.58 2.11
C LEU A 84 -13.79 -11.51 2.07
N HIS A 85 -14.37 -10.32 1.86
CA HIS A 85 -15.81 -10.16 1.75
C HIS A 85 -16.37 -10.94 0.56
N GLU A 86 -15.75 -10.82 -0.61
CA GLU A 86 -16.11 -11.59 -1.81
C GLU A 86 -15.97 -13.09 -1.56
N LYS A 87 -14.85 -13.52 -0.97
CA LYS A 87 -14.59 -14.92 -0.64
C LYS A 87 -15.66 -15.49 0.30
N TRP A 88 -15.91 -14.84 1.42
CA TRP A 88 -16.86 -15.32 2.44
C TRP A 88 -18.30 -15.28 1.95
N THR A 89 -18.67 -14.26 1.17
CA THR A 89 -20.00 -14.15 0.56
C THR A 89 -20.22 -15.26 -0.46
N LYS A 90 -19.24 -15.53 -1.34
CA LYS A 90 -19.33 -16.60 -2.35
C LYS A 90 -19.45 -17.99 -1.74
N LEU A 91 -18.77 -18.22 -0.60
CA LEU A 91 -18.88 -19.47 0.14
C LEU A 91 -20.17 -19.56 0.98
N GLY A 92 -20.95 -18.49 1.08
CA GLY A 92 -22.14 -18.41 1.92
C GLY A 92 -21.85 -18.45 3.42
N ILE A 93 -20.60 -18.22 3.82
CA ILE A 93 -20.17 -18.34 5.22
C ILE A 93 -20.14 -17.00 5.96
N GLY A 94 -20.26 -15.85 5.30
CA GLY A 94 -20.23 -14.61 6.06
C GLY A 94 -20.12 -13.33 5.27
N LYS A 95 -20.16 -12.22 6.02
CA LYS A 95 -20.09 -10.85 5.50
C LYS A 95 -19.27 -9.96 6.43
N ILE A 96 -18.75 -8.89 5.85
CA ILE A 96 -18.00 -7.83 6.54
C ILE A 96 -18.84 -6.56 6.43
N TYR A 97 -18.95 -5.84 7.55
CA TYR A 97 -19.77 -4.66 7.74
C TYR A 97 -18.93 -3.50 8.25
N PHE A 98 -19.23 -2.29 7.79
CA PHE A 98 -18.56 -1.06 8.20
C PHE A 98 -19.58 -0.14 8.85
N VAL A 99 -19.26 0.34 10.05
CA VAL A 99 -20.10 1.35 10.72
C VAL A 99 -20.02 2.67 9.94
N ASN A 100 -21.17 3.23 9.57
CA ASN A 100 -21.27 4.30 8.58
C ASN A 100 -21.74 5.65 9.13
N ASN A 101 -22.25 5.67 10.37
CA ASN A 101 -22.91 6.84 10.96
C ASN A 101 -22.34 7.25 12.33
N MET A 102 -21.35 6.51 12.85
CA MET A 102 -20.66 6.81 14.11
C MET A 102 -19.30 6.12 14.17
N ASN A 103 -18.47 6.51 15.14
CA ASN A 103 -17.23 5.82 15.45
C ASN A 103 -17.49 4.70 16.46
N TYR A 104 -17.60 3.45 15.98
CA TYR A 104 -17.71 2.30 16.87
C TYR A 104 -16.31 1.89 17.35
N HIS A 105 -16.04 2.10 18.64
CA HIS A 105 -14.74 1.78 19.24
C HIS A 105 -14.78 0.52 20.12
N GLY A 106 -15.89 -0.23 20.15
CA GLY A 106 -15.98 -1.48 20.91
C GLY A 106 -15.02 -2.55 20.37
N LYS A 107 -14.69 -3.54 21.21
CA LYS A 107 -13.93 -4.74 20.83
C LYS A 107 -14.57 -5.95 21.48
N VAL A 108 -15.35 -6.68 20.69
CA VAL A 108 -16.17 -7.78 21.16
C VAL A 108 -16.04 -8.95 20.19
N TYR A 109 -15.80 -10.14 20.74
CA TYR A 109 -15.74 -11.41 20.02
C TYR A 109 -16.80 -12.32 20.64
N VAL A 110 -17.84 -12.66 19.89
CA VAL A 110 -18.95 -13.51 20.34
C VAL A 110 -18.87 -14.85 19.64
N PHE A 111 -18.89 -15.91 20.42
CA PHE A 111 -18.74 -17.29 20.01
C PHE A 111 -20.07 -18.02 20.16
N LEU A 112 -20.54 -18.62 19.07
CA LEU A 112 -21.83 -19.29 19.05
C LEU A 112 -21.71 -20.72 18.52
N ARG A 113 -22.64 -21.55 19.01
CA ARG A 113 -22.85 -22.90 18.54
C ARG A 113 -24.32 -23.10 18.19
N ASN A 114 -24.61 -23.34 16.91
CA ASN A 114 -25.96 -23.53 16.39
C ASN A 114 -26.89 -22.35 16.76
N GLY A 115 -26.44 -21.12 16.53
CA GLY A 115 -27.18 -19.89 16.83
C GLY A 115 -27.22 -19.47 18.30
N ILE A 116 -26.72 -20.29 19.23
CA ILE A 116 -26.74 -20.00 20.67
C ILE A 116 -25.37 -19.45 21.10
N PRO A 117 -25.28 -18.22 21.64
CA PRO A 117 -24.03 -17.68 22.14
C PRO A 117 -23.68 -18.35 23.48
N PHE A 118 -22.46 -18.86 23.61
CA PHE A 118 -22.00 -19.55 24.82
C PHE A 118 -20.85 -18.83 25.53
N GLU A 119 -20.16 -17.95 24.82
CA GLU A 119 -19.05 -17.18 25.36
C GLU A 119 -18.86 -15.90 24.53
N PHE A 120 -18.42 -14.83 25.19
CA PHE A 120 -17.82 -13.70 24.49
C PHE A 120 -16.60 -13.16 25.23
N ILE A 121 -15.73 -12.51 24.47
CA ILE A 121 -14.56 -11.78 24.95
C ILE A 121 -14.78 -10.30 24.64
N VAL A 122 -14.60 -9.45 25.65
CA VAL A 122 -14.67 -7.99 25.51
C VAL A 122 -13.47 -7.34 26.20
N GLY A 123 -12.90 -6.29 25.61
CA GLY A 123 -11.72 -5.65 26.16
C GLY A 123 -11.17 -4.53 25.29
N SER A 124 -9.85 -4.33 25.35
CA SER A 124 -9.15 -3.30 24.60
C SER A 124 -8.66 -3.76 23.21
N SER A 125 -8.53 -5.08 23.01
CA SER A 125 -7.91 -5.69 21.82
C SER A 125 -8.72 -5.63 20.52
N ASN A 126 -8.23 -4.87 19.55
CA ASN A 126 -8.68 -4.98 18.15
C ASN A 126 -8.23 -6.30 17.52
N LEU A 127 -8.62 -6.56 16.26
CA LEU A 127 -8.30 -7.80 15.55
C LEU A 127 -6.78 -8.07 15.43
N SER A 128 -5.97 -7.03 15.55
CA SER A 128 -4.50 -7.12 15.56
C SER A 128 -3.94 -8.08 16.61
N VAL A 129 -4.68 -8.37 17.70
CA VAL A 129 -4.25 -9.33 18.73
C VAL A 129 -4.05 -10.75 18.19
N LEU A 130 -4.69 -11.10 17.07
CA LEU A 130 -4.51 -12.40 16.41
C LEU A 130 -3.14 -12.55 15.74
N SER A 131 -2.58 -11.44 15.26
CA SER A 131 -1.28 -11.41 14.59
C SER A 131 -0.61 -10.05 14.79
N PRO A 132 0.01 -9.81 15.97
CA PRO A 132 0.65 -8.53 16.27
C PRO A 132 1.88 -8.28 15.37
N GLU A 133 1.95 -7.07 14.81
CA GLU A 133 3.04 -6.58 13.96
C GLU A 133 3.41 -5.13 14.29
N GLY A 134 4.67 -4.75 14.05
CA GLY A 134 5.14 -3.37 14.19
C GLY A 134 4.87 -2.78 15.57
N GLN A 135 4.12 -1.68 15.63
CA GLN A 135 3.77 -1.01 16.89
C GLN A 135 2.87 -1.87 17.80
N THR A 136 2.04 -2.76 17.23
CA THR A 136 1.12 -3.60 18.01
C THR A 136 1.84 -4.69 18.81
N LEU A 137 3.09 -5.04 18.46
CA LEU A 137 3.95 -5.90 19.30
C LEU A 137 4.27 -5.29 20.67
N ARG A 138 4.10 -3.97 20.81
CA ARG A 138 4.33 -3.22 22.05
C ARG A 138 3.02 -2.81 22.75
N GLN A 139 1.87 -3.23 22.24
CA GLN A 139 0.56 -2.91 22.83
C GLN A 139 0.18 -3.97 23.85
N TYR A 140 0.18 -3.60 25.13
CA TYR A 140 -0.34 -4.45 26.19
C TYR A 140 -1.85 -4.26 26.33
N GLU A 141 -2.59 -5.34 26.16
CA GLU A 141 -4.04 -5.38 26.11
C GLU A 141 -4.62 -6.21 27.26
N VAL A 142 -5.82 -5.83 27.68
CA VAL A 142 -6.59 -6.52 28.72
C VAL A 142 -7.99 -6.79 28.21
N ALA A 143 -8.49 -8.00 28.48
CA ALA A 143 -9.86 -8.38 28.15
C ALA A 143 -10.46 -9.27 29.25
N VAL A 144 -11.76 -9.49 29.16
CA VAL A 144 -12.49 -10.39 30.03
C VAL A 144 -13.31 -11.37 29.20
N LYS A 145 -13.33 -12.62 29.66
CA LYS A 145 -14.13 -13.70 29.08
C LYS A 145 -15.36 -13.97 29.92
N ILE A 146 -16.53 -13.97 29.29
CA ILE A 146 -17.83 -14.09 29.94
C ILE A 146 -18.61 -15.23 29.28
N LYS A 147 -19.13 -16.16 30.11
CA LYS A 147 -19.92 -17.34 29.71
C LYS A 147 -21.36 -17.31 30.21
N ASP A 148 -21.74 -16.25 30.91
CA ASP A 148 -23.10 -16.09 31.42
C ASP A 148 -24.09 -15.95 30.25
N SER A 149 -25.14 -16.77 30.24
CA SER A 149 -26.07 -16.87 29.11
C SER A 149 -26.87 -15.59 28.90
N THR A 150 -27.24 -14.88 29.97
CA THR A 150 -27.98 -13.61 29.89
C THR A 150 -27.11 -12.55 29.19
N SER A 151 -25.89 -12.37 29.67
CA SER A 151 -24.91 -11.44 29.12
C SER A 151 -24.55 -11.78 27.67
N CYS A 152 -24.37 -13.07 27.35
CA CYS A 152 -24.10 -13.56 26.00
C CYS A 152 -25.23 -13.20 25.01
N ASN A 153 -26.49 -13.34 25.43
CA ASN A 153 -27.63 -12.98 24.59
C ASN A 153 -27.79 -11.47 24.44
N GLU A 154 -27.53 -10.70 25.49
CA GLU A 154 -27.57 -9.24 25.44
C GLU A 154 -26.54 -8.68 24.44
N ILE A 155 -25.28 -9.14 24.53
CA ILE A 155 -24.23 -8.65 23.63
C ILE A 155 -24.45 -9.08 22.18
N LEU A 156 -25.00 -10.28 21.96
CA LEU A 156 -25.39 -10.75 20.64
C LEU A 156 -26.44 -9.84 20.01
N LYS A 157 -27.51 -9.51 20.75
CA LYS A 157 -28.57 -8.59 20.31
C LYS A 157 -28.01 -7.19 20.03
N HIS A 158 -27.08 -6.71 20.85
CA HIS A 158 -26.43 -5.43 20.62
C HIS A 158 -25.70 -5.39 19.28
N ILE A 159 -24.84 -6.38 18.98
CA ILE A 159 -24.11 -6.44 17.71
C ILE A 159 -25.07 -6.56 16.52
N GLU A 160 -26.13 -7.36 16.65
CA GLU A 160 -27.17 -7.47 15.61
C GLU A 160 -27.88 -6.14 15.35
N SER A 161 -28.16 -5.37 16.40
CA SER A 161 -28.71 -4.02 16.28
C SER A 161 -27.76 -3.10 15.52
N VAL A 162 -26.48 -3.07 15.90
CA VAL A 162 -25.45 -2.27 15.21
C VAL A 162 -25.39 -2.60 13.72
N ILE A 163 -25.34 -3.89 13.37
CA ILE A 163 -25.34 -4.35 11.97
C ILE A 163 -26.59 -3.82 11.24
N LYS A 164 -27.77 -3.96 11.87
CA LYS A 164 -29.05 -3.60 11.24
C LYS A 164 -29.22 -2.09 11.04
N THR A 165 -28.76 -1.26 11.98
CA THR A 165 -29.10 0.18 12.01
C THR A 165 -27.99 1.10 11.57
N SER A 166 -26.74 0.63 11.58
CA SER A 166 -25.58 1.52 11.58
C SER A 166 -24.45 1.06 10.67
N THR A 167 -24.67 0.10 9.76
CA THR A 167 -23.60 -0.41 8.89
C THR A 167 -23.97 -0.44 7.41
N ASN A 168 -22.96 -0.27 6.55
CA ASN A 168 -22.97 -0.78 5.17
C ASN A 168 -22.22 -2.12 5.11
N THR A 169 -22.51 -2.92 4.09
CA THR A 169 -21.68 -4.09 3.73
C THR A 169 -20.44 -3.65 2.96
N ALA A 170 -19.38 -4.47 2.97
CA ALA A 170 -18.11 -4.09 2.34
C ALA A 170 -18.16 -3.96 0.80
N ASP A 171 -19.24 -4.41 0.14
CA ASP A 171 -19.55 -4.12 -1.26
C ASP A 171 -20.13 -2.70 -1.50
N ASP A 172 -20.43 -1.95 -0.43
CA ASP A 172 -20.97 -0.59 -0.47
C ASP A 172 -20.19 0.36 0.45
N LEU A 173 -19.02 0.80 -0.04
CA LEU A 173 -18.11 1.69 0.69
C LEU A 173 -17.88 3.04 -0.01
N GLN A 174 -18.84 3.49 -0.82
CA GLN A 174 -18.69 4.71 -1.65
C GLN A 174 -18.48 5.98 -0.81
N ASP A 175 -19.09 6.05 0.37
CA ASP A 175 -18.97 7.19 1.28
C ASP A 175 -17.79 7.08 2.27
N PHE A 176 -16.89 6.11 2.07
CA PHE A 176 -15.69 5.96 2.88
C PHE A 176 -14.48 6.51 2.13
N GLU A 177 -13.72 7.38 2.79
CA GLU A 177 -12.45 7.84 2.26
C GLU A 177 -11.46 6.68 2.23
N ILE A 178 -10.77 6.50 1.11
CA ILE A 178 -9.67 5.52 0.99
C ILE A 178 -8.35 6.27 1.03
N ILE A 179 -7.54 6.01 2.06
CA ILE A 179 -6.28 6.72 2.29
C ILE A 179 -5.09 5.91 1.78
N ASN A 180 -4.13 6.60 1.15
CA ASN A 180 -2.86 6.00 0.78
C ASN A 180 -1.91 6.06 1.98
N GLU A 181 -1.44 4.90 2.42
CA GLU A 181 -0.45 4.80 3.49
C GLU A 181 0.91 5.33 3.03
N ARG A 182 1.72 5.83 3.98
CA ARG A 182 3.06 6.31 3.68
C ARG A 182 3.96 5.16 3.23
N ILE A 183 4.72 5.42 2.18
CA ILE A 183 5.67 4.48 1.60
C ILE A 183 6.95 4.54 2.42
N ALA A 184 7.10 3.62 3.38
CA ALA A 184 8.28 3.57 4.26
C ALA A 184 9.62 3.56 3.49
N ALA A 185 9.64 3.00 2.28
CA ALA A 185 10.81 2.98 1.43
C ALA A 185 11.31 4.38 1.01
N LEU A 186 10.51 5.44 1.15
CA LEU A 186 10.89 6.82 0.80
C LEU A 186 11.39 7.66 1.99
N ASN A 187 11.11 7.26 3.24
CA ASN A 187 11.28 8.11 4.43
C ASN A 187 12.73 8.59 4.68
N ASP A 188 13.72 7.81 4.27
CA ASP A 188 15.14 8.11 4.55
C ASP A 188 15.91 8.60 3.31
N ILE A 189 15.21 8.95 2.23
CA ILE A 189 15.85 9.48 1.03
C ILE A 189 15.98 10.99 1.17
N GLU A 190 17.20 11.44 1.39
CA GLU A 190 17.52 12.86 1.41
C GLU A 190 17.05 13.56 0.12
N ASN A 191 16.35 14.68 0.28
CA ASN A 191 15.67 15.47 -0.78
C ASN A 191 14.36 14.86 -1.33
N VAL A 192 13.83 13.79 -0.72
CA VAL A 192 12.41 13.45 -0.81
C VAL A 192 11.73 14.06 0.40
N ILE A 193 10.80 14.98 0.17
CA ILE A 193 10.17 15.78 1.21
C ILE A 193 8.70 15.42 1.30
N ASP A 194 8.21 15.24 2.52
CA ASP A 194 6.80 15.06 2.82
C ASP A 194 6.11 16.42 2.75
N ILE A 195 5.02 16.51 1.99
CA ILE A 195 4.20 17.72 1.95
C ILE A 195 2.82 17.44 2.54
N THR A 196 2.26 18.46 3.18
CA THR A 196 0.93 18.40 3.78
C THR A 196 -0.17 18.43 2.72
N PRO A 197 -1.39 17.96 3.04
CA PRO A 197 -2.55 18.11 2.16
C PRO A 197 -2.83 19.56 1.74
N ALA A 198 -2.61 20.52 2.65
CA ALA A 198 -2.77 21.94 2.37
C ALA A 198 -1.75 22.45 1.33
N GLU A 199 -0.48 22.02 1.43
CA GLU A 199 0.53 22.35 0.42
C GLU A 199 0.20 21.70 -0.93
N LEU A 200 -0.23 20.44 -0.94
CA LEU A 200 -0.65 19.74 -2.16
C LEU A 200 -1.80 20.47 -2.86
N GLU A 201 -2.77 20.98 -2.11
CA GLU A 201 -3.89 21.75 -2.63
C GLU A 201 -3.42 23.04 -3.34
N ILE A 202 -2.39 23.71 -2.79
CA ILE A 202 -1.81 24.92 -3.40
C ILE A 202 -1.22 24.61 -4.79
N TYR A 203 -0.47 23.52 -4.94
CA TYR A 203 0.09 23.13 -6.24
C TYR A 203 -1.01 22.69 -7.22
N THR A 204 -2.03 21.98 -6.72
CA THR A 204 -3.15 21.48 -7.51
C THR A 204 -3.98 22.64 -8.09
N LYS A 205 -4.28 23.67 -7.30
CA LYS A 205 -4.98 24.88 -7.76
C LYS A 205 -4.22 25.67 -8.82
N LYS A 206 -2.90 25.49 -8.90
CA LYS A 206 -2.02 26.16 -9.88
C LYS A 206 -1.71 25.30 -11.10
N GLN A 207 -2.39 24.17 -11.28
CA GLN A 207 -2.24 23.33 -12.48
C GLN A 207 -2.65 24.10 -13.74
N GLU A 208 -1.83 23.96 -14.77
CA GLU A 208 -2.08 24.47 -16.12
C GLU A 208 -2.71 23.39 -17.01
N LYS A 209 -3.07 23.75 -18.24
CA LYS A 209 -3.65 22.80 -19.21
C LYS A 209 -2.63 21.81 -19.79
N ILE A 210 -1.34 22.07 -19.63
CA ILE A 210 -0.26 21.24 -20.20
C ILE A 210 -0.14 19.95 -19.39
N GLN A 211 -0.40 18.81 -20.04
CA GLN A 211 -0.37 17.50 -19.42
C GLN A 211 0.31 16.45 -20.31
N PHE A 212 1.09 15.57 -19.68
CA PHE A 212 1.71 14.42 -20.33
C PHE A 212 1.32 13.12 -19.65
N ARG A 213 0.68 12.24 -20.41
CA ARG A 213 0.21 10.92 -19.97
C ARG A 213 1.25 9.86 -20.35
N ILE A 214 1.94 9.29 -19.36
CA ILE A 214 3.04 8.33 -19.54
C ILE A 214 2.58 6.95 -19.09
N PRO A 215 2.34 5.99 -20.01
CA PRO A 215 1.92 4.64 -19.63
C PRO A 215 3.02 3.88 -18.86
N ILE A 216 2.63 3.22 -17.78
CA ILE A 216 3.48 2.28 -17.05
C ILE A 216 3.41 0.92 -17.76
N LYS A 217 4.54 0.50 -18.30
CA LYS A 217 4.65 -0.74 -19.08
C LYS A 217 4.92 -1.93 -18.17
N ALA A 218 3.99 -2.89 -18.16
CA ALA A 218 4.05 -4.12 -17.40
C ALA A 218 3.50 -5.31 -18.23
N PRO A 219 3.94 -6.56 -17.97
CA PRO A 219 3.37 -7.76 -18.57
C PRO A 219 1.93 -8.00 -18.11
N LYS A 220 1.17 -8.77 -18.91
CA LYS A 220 -0.01 -9.47 -18.39
C LYS A 220 0.42 -10.50 -17.34
N PHE A 221 -0.47 -10.85 -16.42
CA PHE A 221 -0.17 -11.84 -15.38
C PHE A 221 0.27 -13.20 -15.96
N SER A 222 -0.35 -13.63 -17.05
CA SER A 222 0.02 -14.87 -17.76
C SER A 222 1.40 -14.81 -18.44
N GLU A 223 1.92 -13.60 -18.70
CA GLU A 223 3.20 -13.36 -19.37
C GLU A 223 4.30 -12.88 -18.42
N ARG A 224 4.06 -12.91 -17.09
CA ARG A 224 4.98 -12.35 -16.09
C ARG A 224 6.38 -12.99 -16.04
N PHE A 225 6.54 -14.18 -16.61
CA PHE A 225 7.84 -14.86 -16.78
C PHE A 225 8.34 -14.90 -18.22
N SER A 226 7.70 -14.14 -19.12
CA SER A 226 8.04 -14.13 -20.53
C SER A 226 9.43 -13.53 -20.75
N LYS A 227 10.28 -14.24 -21.49
CA LYS A 227 11.59 -13.74 -21.92
C LYS A 227 11.50 -12.78 -23.11
N LYS A 228 10.31 -12.57 -23.69
CA LYS A 228 10.12 -11.66 -24.82
C LYS A 228 10.26 -10.21 -24.36
N SER A 229 11.03 -9.41 -25.10
CA SER A 229 11.29 -8.01 -24.73
C SER A 229 10.03 -7.14 -24.71
N ASN A 230 9.06 -7.41 -25.59
CA ASN A 230 7.79 -6.68 -25.66
C ASN A 230 6.78 -7.05 -24.57
N ALA A 231 7.04 -8.11 -23.78
CA ALA A 231 6.20 -8.47 -22.64
C ALA A 231 6.49 -7.60 -21.40
N TYR A 232 7.62 -6.88 -21.37
CA TYR A 232 8.00 -6.01 -20.23
C TYR A 232 8.20 -6.72 -18.88
N ALA A 233 8.33 -8.05 -18.86
CA ALA A 233 8.60 -8.83 -17.64
C ALA A 233 10.00 -8.58 -17.06
N HIS A 234 10.95 -8.14 -17.88
CA HIS A 234 12.36 -7.92 -17.50
C HIS A 234 12.87 -6.52 -17.88
N SER A 235 11.97 -5.57 -18.12
CA SER A 235 12.28 -4.19 -18.53
C SER A 235 11.31 -3.19 -17.90
N ASN A 236 11.52 -1.89 -18.13
CA ASN A 236 10.64 -0.84 -17.63
C ASN A 236 10.45 -0.92 -16.11
N ILE A 237 9.21 -1.05 -15.62
CA ILE A 237 8.93 -1.17 -14.20
C ILE A 237 9.54 -2.44 -13.60
N ASN A 238 9.71 -3.50 -14.39
CA ASN A 238 10.28 -4.78 -13.95
C ASN A 238 11.73 -4.98 -14.38
N VAL A 239 12.47 -3.92 -14.70
CA VAL A 239 13.89 -4.03 -15.11
C VAL A 239 14.74 -4.72 -14.04
N CYS A 240 14.34 -4.69 -12.78
CA CYS A 240 15.00 -5.41 -11.68
C CYS A 240 15.13 -6.92 -11.92
N TYR A 241 14.21 -7.54 -12.67
CA TYR A 241 14.27 -8.96 -13.04
C TYR A 241 15.11 -9.22 -14.30
N GLY A 242 15.64 -8.18 -14.94
CA GLY A 242 16.49 -8.29 -16.12
C GLY A 242 17.93 -8.74 -15.81
N LYS A 243 18.79 -8.71 -16.84
CA LYS A 243 20.22 -9.03 -16.69
C LYS A 243 20.88 -8.06 -15.70
N GLY A 244 21.62 -8.62 -14.75
CA GLY A 244 22.45 -7.87 -13.79
C GLY A 244 23.60 -7.12 -14.48
N ARG A 245 24.38 -6.38 -13.68
CA ARG A 245 25.54 -5.60 -14.14
C ARG A 245 26.81 -6.38 -13.81
N LYS A 246 27.64 -6.65 -14.82
CA LYS A 246 28.95 -7.25 -14.57
C LYS A 246 29.87 -6.20 -13.97
N ASN A 247 30.35 -6.45 -12.76
CA ASN A 247 31.39 -5.65 -12.15
C ASN A 247 32.70 -5.90 -12.92
N SER A 248 33.26 -4.86 -13.52
CA SER A 248 34.44 -4.96 -14.37
C SER A 248 35.70 -5.35 -13.60
N LYS A 249 35.74 -5.09 -12.28
CA LYS A 249 36.89 -5.41 -11.42
C LYS A 249 36.83 -6.82 -10.85
N SER A 250 35.66 -7.23 -10.34
CA SER A 250 35.52 -8.54 -9.68
C SER A 250 34.99 -9.65 -10.60
N GLY A 251 34.51 -9.31 -11.80
CA GLY A 251 33.85 -10.23 -12.73
C GLY A 251 32.47 -10.72 -12.28
N LYS A 252 32.07 -10.43 -11.03
CA LYS A 252 30.78 -10.83 -10.45
C LYS A 252 29.64 -10.07 -11.11
N ILE A 253 28.51 -10.75 -11.28
CA ILE A 253 27.28 -10.13 -11.76
C ILE A 253 26.52 -9.60 -10.54
N GLU A 254 26.47 -8.28 -10.41
CA GLU A 254 25.63 -7.61 -9.43
C GLU A 254 24.18 -7.59 -9.93
N ARG A 255 23.28 -8.13 -9.13
CA ARG A 255 21.85 -8.09 -9.42
C ARG A 255 21.31 -6.67 -9.27
N ARG A 256 20.20 -6.42 -9.97
CA ARG A 256 19.48 -5.16 -9.85
C ARG A 256 18.63 -5.21 -8.60
N ASN A 257 18.58 -4.09 -7.89
CA ASN A 257 17.71 -3.95 -6.75
C ASN A 257 16.24 -3.94 -7.21
N TRP A 258 15.32 -4.45 -6.39
CA TRP A 258 13.91 -4.57 -6.75
C TRP A 258 13.26 -3.20 -7.06
N TYR A 259 13.65 -2.14 -6.37
CA TYR A 259 13.18 -0.78 -6.66
C TYR A 259 13.79 -0.18 -7.94
N GLU A 260 14.70 -0.87 -8.63
CA GLU A 260 15.20 -0.37 -9.91
C GLU A 260 14.10 -0.44 -10.97
N THR A 261 13.78 0.72 -11.55
CA THR A 261 12.74 0.89 -12.58
C THR A 261 13.21 1.81 -13.70
N GLN A 262 12.63 1.65 -14.89
CA GLN A 262 12.86 2.53 -16.04
C GLN A 262 11.55 3.11 -16.56
N ILE A 263 11.39 4.43 -16.44
CA ILE A 263 10.26 5.16 -16.99
C ILE A 263 10.65 5.69 -18.37
N THR A 264 10.41 4.85 -19.39
CA THR A 264 10.75 5.18 -20.77
C THR A 264 9.59 5.89 -21.47
N VAL A 265 9.80 7.17 -21.76
CA VAL A 265 8.84 8.07 -22.40
C VAL A 265 8.94 7.96 -23.92
N SER A 266 7.78 7.90 -24.59
CA SER A 266 7.72 7.73 -26.05
C SER A 266 8.18 8.99 -26.78
N LYS A 267 8.72 8.83 -27.99
CA LYS A 267 9.13 9.96 -28.84
C LYS A 267 7.97 10.93 -29.12
N LYS A 268 6.73 10.42 -29.22
CA LYS A 268 5.52 11.25 -29.40
C LYS A 268 5.37 12.30 -28.29
N ILE A 269 5.69 11.92 -27.04
CA ILE A 269 5.67 12.83 -25.90
C ILE A 269 6.95 13.67 -25.88
N THR A 270 8.13 13.06 -26.04
CA THR A 270 9.39 13.80 -25.90
C THR A 270 9.69 14.75 -27.06
N SER A 271 8.97 14.68 -28.18
CA SER A 271 9.03 15.67 -29.25
C SER A 271 8.26 16.95 -28.93
N ASP A 272 7.27 16.89 -28.04
CA ASP A 272 6.45 18.04 -27.67
C ASP A 272 7.32 19.16 -27.05
N PRO A 273 7.22 20.42 -27.50
CA PRO A 273 8.04 21.51 -26.99
C PRO A 273 7.82 21.79 -25.50
N ASP A 274 6.63 21.53 -24.96
CA ASP A 274 6.28 21.79 -23.57
C ASP A 274 6.69 20.64 -22.62
N TYR A 275 7.13 19.50 -23.16
CA TYR A 275 7.64 18.40 -22.35
C TYR A 275 8.93 18.84 -21.63
N PRO A 276 9.05 18.63 -20.30
CA PRO A 276 10.17 19.16 -19.53
C PRO A 276 11.48 18.49 -19.94
N LYS A 277 12.37 19.30 -20.52
CA LYS A 277 13.68 18.89 -21.07
C LYS A 277 14.76 19.83 -20.54
N GLY A 278 15.99 19.31 -20.42
CA GLY A 278 17.16 20.15 -20.14
C GLY A 278 17.50 20.20 -18.66
N ASP A 279 16.87 21.12 -17.94
CA ASP A 279 17.08 21.29 -16.50
C ASP A 279 16.16 20.36 -15.68
N PRO A 280 16.53 20.03 -14.43
CA PRO A 280 15.65 19.30 -13.53
C PRO A 280 14.43 20.13 -13.13
N PHE A 281 13.40 19.47 -12.62
CA PHE A 281 12.13 20.07 -12.20
C PHE A 281 11.60 19.34 -10.96
N TYR A 282 10.76 19.99 -10.17
CA TYR A 282 10.12 19.34 -9.03
C TYR A 282 8.88 18.55 -9.47
N LEU A 283 8.71 17.38 -8.86
CA LEU A 283 7.49 16.60 -8.90
C LEU A 283 6.80 16.63 -7.55
N ILE A 284 5.51 16.92 -7.57
CA ILE A 284 4.59 16.90 -6.43
C ILE A 284 3.60 15.76 -6.65
N THR A 285 3.69 14.70 -5.84
CA THR A 285 2.84 13.51 -5.99
C THR A 285 1.48 13.72 -5.32
N ASP A 286 0.46 13.02 -5.83
CA ASP A 286 -0.89 13.03 -5.27
C ASP A 286 -0.99 12.47 -3.84
N ASP A 287 -0.01 11.66 -3.44
CA ASP A 287 0.14 11.09 -2.11
C ASP A 287 1.13 11.86 -1.21
N GLY A 288 1.48 13.09 -1.57
CA GLY A 288 2.15 14.04 -0.67
C GLY A 288 3.66 13.85 -0.55
N TYR A 289 4.34 13.61 -1.68
CA TYR A 289 5.80 13.63 -1.78
C TYR A 289 6.26 14.71 -2.75
N LYS A 290 7.41 15.32 -2.44
CA LYS A 290 8.11 16.27 -3.30
C LYS A 290 9.54 15.80 -3.54
N PHE A 291 9.95 15.72 -4.80
CA PHE A 291 11.33 15.36 -5.17
C PHE A 291 11.71 15.91 -6.55
N LEU A 292 13.02 15.95 -6.83
CA LEU A 292 13.54 16.39 -8.12
C LEU A 292 13.50 15.26 -9.16
N ALA A 293 13.08 15.62 -10.37
CA ALA A 293 13.10 14.77 -11.54
C ALA A 293 13.80 15.45 -12.71
N HIS A 294 14.17 14.64 -13.70
CA HIS A 294 14.88 15.09 -14.89
C HIS A 294 14.62 14.10 -16.03
N SER A 295 14.34 14.65 -17.22
CA SER A 295 14.30 13.88 -18.47
C SER A 295 15.71 13.72 -19.05
N THR A 296 16.23 12.49 -19.03
CA THR A 296 17.60 12.14 -19.40
C THR A 296 17.68 11.13 -20.56
N ALA A 297 18.91 10.72 -20.88
CA ALA A 297 19.27 9.86 -22.01
C ALA A 297 18.97 10.47 -23.40
N GLN A 298 19.30 9.71 -24.44
CA GLN A 298 19.08 10.11 -25.83
C GLN A 298 17.60 10.44 -26.07
N ASN A 299 17.32 11.56 -26.72
CA ASN A 299 15.96 12.07 -27.00
C ASN A 299 15.11 12.32 -25.74
N ASN A 300 15.75 12.52 -24.59
CA ASN A 300 15.10 12.77 -23.29
C ASN A 300 14.11 11.65 -22.91
N LYS A 301 14.39 10.42 -23.37
CA LYS A 301 13.48 9.27 -23.29
C LYS A 301 13.36 8.65 -21.92
N GLN A 302 14.26 8.95 -20.98
CA GLN A 302 14.20 8.39 -19.62
C GLN A 302 13.75 9.49 -18.66
N LEU A 303 12.60 9.31 -18.05
CA LEU A 303 12.17 10.15 -16.93
C LEU A 303 12.74 9.53 -15.64
N THR A 304 13.53 10.31 -14.93
CA THR A 304 14.29 9.84 -13.76
C THR A 304 14.09 10.80 -12.59
N ALA A 305 14.00 10.25 -11.37
CA ALA A 305 13.91 11.01 -10.14
C ALA A 305 15.07 10.61 -9.22
N TYR A 306 15.59 11.59 -8.48
CA TYR A 306 16.81 11.43 -7.70
C TYR A 306 16.63 11.98 -6.29
N GLY A 307 17.22 11.31 -5.30
CA GLY A 307 17.58 11.91 -4.02
C GLY A 307 19.00 12.48 -4.09
N ASN A 308 19.68 12.59 -2.95
CA ASN A 308 21.04 13.13 -2.88
C ASN A 308 22.08 12.27 -3.63
N LEU A 309 21.99 10.94 -3.58
CA LEU A 309 23.01 10.04 -4.13
C LEU A 309 22.87 9.83 -5.65
N GLY A 310 21.73 10.21 -6.23
CA GLY A 310 21.47 10.10 -7.68
C GLY A 310 21.14 8.69 -8.17
N ASN A 311 21.10 7.69 -7.28
CA ASN A 311 20.68 6.31 -7.56
C ASN A 311 19.72 5.78 -6.48
N ASP A 312 18.97 6.69 -5.85
CA ASP A 312 18.06 6.38 -4.73
C ASP A 312 16.80 5.62 -5.18
N ARG A 313 16.61 5.51 -6.50
CA ARG A 313 15.49 4.79 -7.14
C ARG A 313 14.14 5.36 -6.72
N VAL A 314 14.05 6.69 -6.58
CA VAL A 314 12.86 7.39 -6.07
C VAL A 314 11.58 6.97 -6.81
N PHE A 315 11.57 6.96 -8.15
CA PHE A 315 10.40 6.50 -8.90
C PHE A 315 10.03 5.05 -8.63
N GLY A 316 11.01 4.16 -8.51
CA GLY A 316 10.71 2.76 -8.25
C GLY A 316 10.21 2.53 -6.83
N ARG A 317 10.78 3.23 -5.85
CA ARG A 317 10.28 3.25 -4.46
C ARG A 317 8.90 3.85 -4.37
N TRP A 318 8.61 4.92 -5.10
CA TRP A 318 7.27 5.52 -5.14
C TRP A 318 6.25 4.57 -5.81
N ILE A 319 6.50 4.14 -7.05
CA ILE A 319 5.53 3.31 -7.81
C ILE A 319 5.38 1.92 -7.18
N LYS A 320 6.48 1.18 -6.99
CA LYS A 320 6.41 -0.18 -6.44
C LYS A 320 6.12 -0.17 -4.95
N GLY A 321 6.63 0.81 -4.22
CA GLY A 321 6.31 0.96 -2.80
C GLY A 321 4.82 1.22 -2.61
N ARG A 322 4.18 2.08 -3.41
CA ARG A 322 2.73 2.28 -3.36
C ARG A 322 1.96 0.99 -3.64
N LEU A 323 2.36 0.22 -4.65
CA LEU A 323 1.75 -1.08 -4.97
C LEU A 323 1.94 -2.10 -3.82
N ALA A 324 3.14 -2.15 -3.24
CA ALA A 324 3.46 -3.07 -2.15
C ALA A 324 2.74 -2.71 -0.86
N THR A 325 2.75 -1.42 -0.49
CA THR A 325 2.03 -0.89 0.66
C THR A 325 0.53 -1.17 0.54
N ALA A 326 -0.05 -1.01 -0.65
CA ALA A 326 -1.46 -1.36 -0.90
C ALA A 326 -1.74 -2.88 -0.97
N GLY A 327 -0.72 -3.74 -0.84
CA GLY A 327 -0.87 -5.20 -0.82
C GLY A 327 -0.99 -5.86 -2.20
N TYR A 328 -0.68 -5.17 -3.30
CA TYR A 328 -0.78 -5.75 -4.64
C TYR A 328 0.41 -6.63 -5.03
N ILE A 329 1.60 -6.35 -4.49
CA ILE A 329 2.86 -7.06 -4.77
C ILE A 329 3.68 -7.19 -3.50
N LYS A 330 4.63 -8.12 -3.47
CA LYS A 330 5.59 -8.25 -2.36
C LYS A 330 6.92 -7.57 -2.70
N PRO A 331 7.49 -6.77 -1.79
CA PRO A 331 8.84 -6.26 -1.95
C PRO A 331 9.86 -7.37 -1.72
N TYR A 332 11.00 -7.29 -2.41
CA TYR A 332 12.10 -8.23 -2.27
C TYR A 332 13.43 -7.50 -2.14
N ASP A 333 14.24 -7.86 -1.14
CA ASP A 333 15.62 -7.36 -1.04
C ASP A 333 16.47 -7.91 -2.17
N ASN A 334 16.31 -9.20 -2.47
CA ASN A 334 16.90 -9.88 -3.60
C ASN A 334 15.82 -10.49 -4.49
N VAL A 335 15.78 -10.06 -5.76
CA VAL A 335 14.81 -10.55 -6.75
C VAL A 335 14.90 -12.04 -7.03
N ASP A 336 16.04 -12.69 -6.74
CA ASP A 336 16.19 -14.13 -6.91
C ASP A 336 15.40 -14.91 -5.84
N ASP A 337 14.96 -14.28 -4.74
CA ASP A 337 14.12 -14.89 -3.70
C ASP A 337 12.64 -14.90 -4.11
N ASP A 338 12.27 -14.15 -5.14
CA ASP A 338 10.93 -14.12 -5.70
C ASP A 338 10.68 -15.31 -6.64
N LYS A 339 10.55 -16.50 -6.04
CA LYS A 339 10.34 -17.75 -6.80
C LYS A 339 8.97 -17.80 -7.49
N ASN A 340 7.99 -17.10 -6.95
CA ASN A 340 6.59 -17.15 -7.41
C ASN A 340 6.22 -15.99 -8.34
N GLY A 341 7.10 -14.98 -8.48
CA GLY A 341 6.83 -13.76 -9.21
C GLY A 341 5.86 -12.82 -8.47
N ASP A 342 5.81 -12.90 -7.14
CA ASP A 342 4.94 -12.09 -6.27
C ASP A 342 5.34 -10.60 -6.27
N GLY A 343 6.59 -10.30 -6.65
CA GLY A 343 7.11 -8.93 -6.77
C GLY A 343 7.09 -8.38 -8.20
N ILE A 344 6.63 -9.16 -9.18
CA ILE A 344 6.53 -8.73 -10.58
C ILE A 344 5.26 -7.89 -10.77
N VAL A 345 5.41 -6.63 -11.15
CA VAL A 345 4.28 -5.75 -11.44
C VAL A 345 3.59 -6.22 -12.73
N THR A 346 2.27 -6.41 -12.70
CA THR A 346 1.47 -6.83 -13.86
C THR A 346 0.44 -5.78 -14.26
N SER A 347 -0.04 -5.84 -15.49
CA SER A 347 -1.04 -4.90 -16.03
C SER A 347 -2.35 -4.92 -15.23
N GLU A 348 -2.75 -6.10 -14.75
CA GLU A 348 -3.95 -6.33 -13.98
C GLU A 348 -3.85 -5.68 -12.60
N MET A 349 -2.67 -5.76 -11.96
CA MET A 349 -2.39 -5.04 -10.72
C MET A 349 -2.46 -3.53 -10.93
N LEU A 350 -1.89 -3.02 -12.03
CA LEU A 350 -1.97 -1.59 -12.35
C LEU A 350 -3.41 -1.13 -12.58
N VAL A 351 -4.25 -1.93 -13.26
CA VAL A 351 -5.69 -1.64 -13.43
C VAL A 351 -6.38 -1.55 -12.07
N LYS A 352 -6.21 -2.57 -11.21
CA LYS A 352 -6.82 -2.62 -9.88
C LYS A 352 -6.36 -1.45 -9.00
N ALA A 353 -5.10 -1.06 -9.12
CA ALA A 353 -4.51 0.04 -8.37
C ALA A 353 -4.83 1.43 -8.92
N ASN A 354 -5.46 1.55 -10.10
CA ASN A 354 -5.63 2.81 -10.84
C ASN A 354 -4.29 3.47 -11.22
N MET A 355 -3.31 2.65 -11.65
CA MET A 355 -1.91 3.03 -11.87
C MET A 355 -1.37 2.72 -13.27
N GLN A 356 -2.22 2.56 -14.28
CA GLN A 356 -1.73 2.27 -15.64
C GLN A 356 -0.99 3.44 -16.28
N VAL A 357 -1.33 4.68 -15.92
CA VAL A 357 -0.79 5.90 -16.52
C VAL A 357 -0.33 6.83 -15.41
N MET A 358 0.85 7.40 -15.61
CA MET A 358 1.40 8.46 -14.78
C MET A 358 1.18 9.80 -15.51
N VAL A 359 0.47 10.72 -14.88
CA VAL A 359 0.04 11.98 -15.49
C VAL A 359 0.85 13.12 -14.90
N LEU A 360 1.71 13.73 -15.71
CA LEU A 360 2.44 14.93 -15.33
C LEU A 360 1.63 16.15 -15.76
N THR A 361 1.30 17.03 -14.83
CA THR A 361 0.58 18.27 -15.10
C THR A 361 1.44 19.46 -14.70
N LYS A 362 1.68 20.37 -15.64
CA LYS A 362 2.47 21.58 -15.39
C LYS A 362 1.75 22.46 -14.39
N THR A 363 2.50 23.17 -13.56
CA THR A 363 1.93 24.22 -12.72
C THR A 363 2.52 25.57 -13.08
N ALA A 364 1.81 26.65 -12.74
CA ALA A 364 2.34 28.01 -12.82
C ALA A 364 3.43 28.30 -11.75
N THR A 365 3.79 27.31 -10.92
CA THR A 365 4.74 27.47 -9.82
C THR A 365 6.16 27.16 -10.29
N LYS A 366 7.10 27.99 -9.83
CA LYS A 366 8.53 27.74 -9.93
C LYS A 366 9.17 27.80 -8.56
N GLU A 367 10.21 27.02 -8.36
CA GLU A 367 10.93 26.95 -7.10
C GLU A 367 12.44 26.85 -7.32
N TYR A 368 13.23 27.24 -6.33
CA TYR A 368 14.69 27.11 -6.43
C TYR A 368 15.10 25.64 -6.34
N GLY A 369 15.75 25.14 -7.39
CA GLY A 369 16.31 23.79 -7.45
C GLY A 369 17.78 23.81 -7.85
N LYS A 370 18.52 22.76 -7.46
CA LYS A 370 19.92 22.56 -7.86
C LYS A 370 19.98 22.16 -9.33
N VAL A 371 20.70 22.93 -10.13
CA VAL A 371 20.98 22.63 -11.55
C VAL A 371 22.47 22.39 -11.72
N TYR A 372 22.85 21.15 -11.98
CA TYR A 372 24.24 20.76 -12.21
C TYR A 372 24.76 21.30 -13.53
N LYS A 373 25.99 21.81 -13.51
CA LYS A 373 26.70 22.21 -14.72
C LYS A 373 26.99 20.99 -15.59
N ARG A 374 27.25 21.23 -16.87
CA ARG A 374 27.65 20.18 -17.80
C ARG A 374 29.11 20.36 -18.16
N LEU A 375 29.86 19.25 -18.13
CA LEU A 375 31.21 19.19 -18.68
C LEU A 375 31.16 19.43 -20.18
N SER A 376 32.30 19.83 -20.76
CA SER A 376 32.42 20.02 -22.21
C SER A 376 31.95 18.77 -22.98
N PRO A 377 31.21 18.95 -24.08
CA PRO A 377 30.82 17.85 -24.95
C PRO A 377 32.00 16.99 -25.41
N SER A 378 31.77 15.70 -25.59
CA SER A 378 32.74 14.77 -26.17
C SER A 378 32.15 14.03 -27.36
N ALA A 379 33.00 13.37 -28.15
CA ALA A 379 32.57 12.53 -29.27
C ALA A 379 31.57 11.44 -28.83
N LYS A 380 31.67 10.96 -27.58
CA LYS A 380 30.76 9.95 -26.99
C LYS A 380 29.54 10.56 -26.31
N ASN A 381 29.59 11.83 -25.91
CA ASN A 381 28.46 12.53 -25.28
C ASN A 381 28.40 13.98 -25.76
N LYS A 382 27.64 14.21 -26.85
CA LYS A 382 27.45 15.54 -27.46
C LYS A 382 26.78 16.57 -26.55
N LYS A 383 26.15 16.14 -25.45
CA LYS A 383 25.52 17.05 -24.46
C LYS A 383 26.43 17.36 -23.27
N GLY A 384 27.59 16.72 -23.15
CA GLY A 384 28.40 16.80 -21.93
C GLY A 384 27.81 15.99 -20.78
N ALA A 385 28.66 15.40 -19.95
CA ALA A 385 28.21 14.73 -18.73
C ALA A 385 27.82 15.77 -17.68
N LEU A 386 26.90 15.41 -16.76
CA LEU A 386 26.60 16.28 -15.62
C LEU A 386 27.82 16.31 -14.69
N ASP A 387 28.27 17.52 -14.35
CA ASP A 387 29.26 17.76 -13.33
C ASP A 387 28.55 17.78 -11.96
N LYS A 388 28.67 16.67 -11.24
CA LYS A 388 27.99 16.50 -9.94
C LYS A 388 28.59 17.35 -8.81
N ASN A 389 29.75 17.97 -9.04
CA ASN A 389 30.44 18.76 -8.02
C ASN A 389 30.12 20.26 -8.13
N HIS A 390 29.68 20.72 -9.31
CA HIS A 390 29.37 22.13 -9.56
C HIS A 390 27.92 22.30 -9.96
N PHE A 391 27.17 23.06 -9.16
CA PHE A 391 25.77 23.37 -9.38
C PHE A 391 25.48 24.83 -9.08
N ASP A 392 24.43 25.37 -9.70
CA ASP A 392 23.84 26.65 -9.35
C ASP A 392 22.40 26.42 -8.87
N TYR A 393 21.87 27.30 -8.02
CA TYR A 393 20.44 27.33 -7.71
C TYR A 393 19.71 28.20 -8.73
N LYS A 394 18.67 27.65 -9.36
CA LYS A 394 17.85 28.35 -10.35
C LYS A 394 16.38 28.09 -10.09
N LEU A 395 15.51 28.99 -10.54
CA LEU A 395 14.07 28.73 -10.59
C LEU A 395 13.81 27.62 -11.62
N VAL A 396 13.36 26.47 -11.13
CA VAL A 396 12.94 25.32 -11.93
C VAL A 396 11.42 25.18 -11.86
N ASP A 397 10.86 24.56 -12.90
CA ASP A 397 9.42 24.33 -12.96
C ASP A 397 8.97 23.31 -11.89
N VAL A 398 7.73 23.49 -11.42
CA VAL A 398 7.05 22.53 -10.55
C VAL A 398 5.93 21.86 -11.34
N TRP A 399 5.89 20.54 -11.27
CA TRP A 399 4.87 19.70 -11.89
C TRP A 399 4.17 18.88 -10.82
N THR A 400 2.88 18.68 -10.98
CA THR A 400 2.14 17.69 -10.18
C THR A 400 2.13 16.36 -10.93
N ILE A 401 2.05 15.26 -10.20
CA ILE A 401 2.03 13.92 -10.75
C ILE A 401 1.05 13.03 -10.00
N HIS A 402 0.20 12.34 -10.75
CA HIS A 402 -0.75 11.39 -10.20
C HIS A 402 -0.88 10.16 -11.10
N PHE A 403 -1.61 9.17 -10.61
CA PHE A 403 -1.93 7.96 -11.35
C PHE A 403 -3.39 7.90 -11.78
N GLU A 404 -3.63 7.32 -12.94
CA GLU A 404 -4.97 6.96 -13.42
C GLU A 404 -4.90 5.69 -14.26
N ASN A 405 -6.07 5.09 -14.52
CA ASN A 405 -6.21 4.05 -15.53
C ASN A 405 -6.26 4.63 -16.94
N LEU A 406 -5.97 3.77 -17.93
CA LEU A 406 -6.23 4.12 -19.31
C LEU A 406 -7.71 4.46 -19.45
N ARG A 407 -8.01 5.62 -20.04
CA ARG A 407 -9.38 5.93 -20.42
C ARG A 407 -9.78 4.85 -21.44
N ASN A 408 -10.88 4.18 -21.19
CA ASN A 408 -11.57 3.49 -22.28
C ASN A 408 -12.04 4.61 -23.19
N ASP A 409 -11.33 4.83 -24.30
CA ASP A 409 -11.86 5.61 -25.41
C ASP A 409 -13.11 4.84 -25.88
N LYS A 410 -14.26 5.16 -25.31
CA LYS A 410 -15.58 4.73 -25.77
C LYS A 410 -16.09 5.74 -26.78
#